data_AF-A0A3A6EH49-F1
#
_entry.id   AF-A0A3A6EH49-F1
#
_cell.length_a   1.000
_cell.length_b   1.000
_cell.length_c   1.000
_cell.angle_alpha   90.00
_cell.angle_beta   90.00
_cell.angle_gamma   90.00
#
_symmetry.space_group_name_H-M   'P 1'
#
loop_
_entity.id
_entity.type
_entity.pdbx_description
1 polymer ?
#
loop_
_entity_poly.entity_id
_entity_poly.type
_entity_poly.pdbx_seq_one_letter_code
_entity_poly.pdbx_strand_id
1 'polypeptide(L)'
;MRRLIFAVTGQQLAKHGDFAGITAGSKGYLRCRFELSDPEWLAAKKIAVFNDEHAVPVGAEGECNVPDEVTDGKSFKVYLAGQNGKARMVTSKVLIEQVK
;
A
#
# COMPACT_ATOMS: atom_id res chain seq x y z
N MET A 1 -10.12 -11.79 -6.41
CA MET A 1 -9.52 -10.61 -5.77
C MET A 1 -8.22 -11.04 -5.14
N ARG A 2 -7.09 -10.46 -5.58
CA ARG A 2 -5.77 -10.73 -5.01
C ARG A 2 -5.47 -9.68 -3.95
N ARG A 3 -4.96 -10.13 -2.80
CA ARG A 3 -4.58 -9.27 -1.68
C ARG A 3 -3.07 -9.23 -1.57
N LEU A 4 -2.50 -8.03 -1.59
CA LEU A 4 -1.09 -7.75 -1.36
C LEU A 4 -0.92 -7.40 0.10
N ILE A 5 -0.29 -8.28 0.86
CA ILE A 5 -0.14 -8.07 2.31
C ILE A 5 1.23 -7.43 2.55
N PHE A 6 1.23 -6.31 3.25
CA PHE A 6 2.43 -5.58 3.60
C PHE A 6 2.57 -5.56 5.11
N ALA A 7 3.74 -5.93 5.61
CA ALA A 7 4.09 -5.75 7.01
C ALA A 7 4.64 -4.33 7.20
N VAL A 8 4.06 -3.59 8.12
CA VAL A 8 4.57 -2.28 8.54
C VAL A 8 5.21 -2.42 9.91
N THR A 9 6.49 -2.06 9.98
CA THR A 9 7.25 -2.08 11.23
C THR A 9 7.95 -0.74 11.37
N GLY A 10 7.43 0.12 12.24
CA GLY A 10 7.88 1.51 12.34
C GLY A 10 7.72 2.24 11.00
N GLN A 11 8.80 2.82 10.46
CA GLN A 11 8.80 3.51 9.17
C GLN A 11 9.25 2.62 7.99
N GLN A 12 9.16 1.30 8.15
CA GLN A 12 9.50 0.35 7.09
C GLN A 12 8.26 -0.40 6.61
N LEU A 13 8.13 -0.47 5.28
CA LEU A 13 7.13 -1.25 4.58
C LEU A 13 7.82 -2.44 3.92
N ALA A 14 7.41 -3.64 4.27
CA ALA A 14 7.92 -4.88 3.72
C ALA A 14 6.81 -5.68 3.04
N LYS A 15 7.17 -6.39 1.97
CA LYS A 15 6.27 -7.36 1.32
C LYS A 15 6.08 -8.56 2.25
N HIS A 16 4.84 -8.91 2.56
CA HIS A 16 4.50 -10.09 3.35
C HIS A 16 3.68 -11.06 2.50
N GLY A 17 4.26 -12.22 2.15
CA GLY A 17 3.60 -13.23 1.31
C GLY A 17 3.93 -13.13 -0.18
N ASP A 18 3.00 -13.61 -1.03
CA ASP A 18 3.26 -13.82 -2.45
C ASP A 18 2.77 -12.67 -3.35
N PHE A 19 3.75 -11.98 -3.93
CA PHE A 19 3.60 -10.85 -4.85
C PHE A 19 3.87 -11.24 -6.31
N ALA A 20 4.08 -12.53 -6.61
CA ALA A 20 4.28 -12.98 -7.97
C ALA A 20 2.95 -13.00 -8.75
N GLY A 21 3.06 -12.84 -10.08
CA GLY A 21 1.92 -13.03 -10.99
C GLY A 21 0.87 -11.91 -10.95
N ILE A 22 1.22 -10.70 -10.50
CA ILE A 22 0.31 -9.57 -10.56
C ILE A 22 0.14 -9.14 -12.00
N THR A 23 -1.06 -9.33 -12.56
CA THR A 23 -1.35 -8.96 -13.95
C THR A 23 -1.48 -7.44 -14.10
N ALA A 24 -0.66 -6.86 -14.97
CA ALA A 24 -0.78 -5.45 -15.36
C ALA A 24 -2.14 -5.17 -16.02
N GLY A 25 -2.72 -4.00 -15.77
CA GLY A 25 -4.04 -3.59 -16.26
C GLY A 25 -5.21 -4.29 -15.57
N SER A 26 -4.98 -4.97 -14.45
CA SER A 26 -6.07 -5.55 -13.65
C SER A 26 -6.84 -4.45 -12.92
N LYS A 27 -8.13 -4.31 -13.25
CA LYS A 27 -9.02 -3.27 -12.74
C LYS A 27 -9.91 -3.78 -11.62
N GLY A 28 -9.92 -3.10 -10.47
CA GLY A 28 -10.72 -3.47 -9.29
C GLY A 28 -10.39 -4.84 -8.66
N TYR A 29 -9.32 -5.52 -9.09
CA TYR A 29 -8.98 -6.87 -8.64
C TYR A 29 -7.94 -6.90 -7.50
N LEU A 30 -7.11 -5.86 -7.42
CA LEU A 30 -6.00 -5.73 -6.47
C LEU A 30 -6.40 -4.93 -5.24
N ARG A 31 -6.18 -5.52 -4.07
CA ARG A 31 -6.26 -4.85 -2.77
C ARG A 31 -4.92 -4.89 -2.07
N CYS A 32 -4.54 -3.79 -1.44
CA CYS A 32 -3.44 -3.75 -0.50
C CYS A 32 -3.98 -3.91 0.91
N ARG A 33 -3.29 -4.70 1.72
CA ARG A 33 -3.54 -4.88 3.15
C ARG A 33 -2.25 -4.56 3.88
N PHE A 34 -2.31 -3.63 4.82
CA PHE A 34 -1.20 -3.19 5.63
C PHE A 34 -1.39 -3.71 7.05
N GLU A 35 -0.50 -4.60 7.46
CA GLU A 35 -0.45 -5.11 8.82
C GLU A 35 0.34 -4.13 9.68
N LEU A 36 -0.41 -3.41 10.53
CA LEU A 36 0.11 -2.36 11.41
C LEU A 36 0.09 -2.90 12.83
N SER A 37 1.26 -3.09 13.42
CA SER A 37 1.38 -3.52 14.81
C SER A 37 1.61 -2.34 15.76
N ASP A 38 2.14 -1.21 15.26
CA ASP A 38 2.47 -0.08 16.12
C ASP A 38 1.23 0.77 16.46
N PRO A 39 1.02 1.15 17.73
CA PRO A 39 -0.09 2.00 18.16
C PRO A 39 -0.14 3.36 17.46
N GLU A 40 1.02 3.92 17.10
CA GLU A 40 1.11 5.20 16.39
C GLU A 40 0.41 5.14 15.04
N TRP A 41 0.60 4.04 14.30
CA TRP A 41 -0.05 3.81 13.02
C TRP A 41 -1.53 3.45 13.15
N LEU A 42 -1.93 2.80 14.25
CA LEU A 42 -3.32 2.48 14.53
C LEU A 42 -4.13 3.74 14.85
N ALA A 43 -3.56 4.66 15.65
CA ALA A 43 -4.19 5.94 16.00
C ALA A 43 -4.07 7.01 14.89
N ALA A 44 -3.09 6.89 13.98
CA ALA A 44 -2.91 7.82 12.88
C ALA A 44 -3.91 7.61 11.73
N LYS A 45 -4.25 8.72 11.06
CA LYS A 45 -4.90 8.68 9.75
C LYS A 45 -3.87 8.26 8.71
N LYS A 46 -4.18 7.24 7.92
CA LYS A 46 -3.24 6.60 7.02
C LYS A 46 -3.78 6.59 5.60
N ILE A 47 -2.90 6.91 4.67
CA ILE A 47 -3.13 6.88 3.23
C ILE A 47 -2.04 6.01 2.59
N ALA A 48 -2.43 5.16 1.64
CA ALA A 48 -1.52 4.46 0.78
C ALA A 48 -1.27 5.35 -0.44
N VAL A 49 -0.02 5.68 -0.70
CA VAL A 49 0.36 6.48 -1.85
C VAL A 49 1.02 5.58 -2.89
N PHE A 50 0.48 5.60 -4.09
CA PHE A 50 0.93 4.83 -5.23
C PHE A 50 1.56 5.75 -6.27
N ASN A 51 2.75 5.38 -6.75
CA ASN A 51 3.57 6.14 -7.70
C ASN A 51 3.81 7.61 -7.30
N ASP A 52 3.70 7.95 -6.02
CA ASP A 52 3.74 9.34 -5.52
C ASP A 52 2.62 10.26 -6.04
N GLU A 53 1.68 9.75 -6.84
CA GLU A 53 0.62 10.53 -7.49
C GLU A 53 -0.77 10.17 -6.96
N HIS A 54 -1.02 8.90 -6.63
CA HIS A 54 -2.34 8.44 -6.22
C HIS A 54 -2.37 8.13 -4.72
N ALA A 55 -3.03 8.98 -3.95
CA ALA A 55 -3.25 8.75 -2.52
C ALA A 55 -4.64 8.13 -2.27
N VAL A 56 -4.66 6.96 -1.65
CA VAL A 56 -5.90 6.24 -1.29
C VAL A 56 -6.00 6.11 0.22
N PRO A 57 -7.12 6.50 0.85
CA PRO A 57 -7.31 6.29 2.28
C PRO A 57 -7.31 4.81 2.62
N VAL A 58 -6.58 4.44 3.67
CA VAL A 58 -6.57 3.07 4.19
C VAL A 58 -7.68 2.93 5.21
N GLY A 59 -8.52 1.90 5.04
CA GLY A 59 -9.63 1.62 5.94
C GLY A 59 -9.18 1.25 7.36
N ALA A 60 -10.13 1.17 8.28
CA ALA A 60 -9.87 0.78 9.68
C ALA A 60 -9.19 -0.60 9.79
N GLU A 61 -9.50 -1.52 8.87
CA GLU A 61 -8.90 -2.86 8.80
C GLU A 61 -7.49 -2.88 8.18
N GLY A 62 -6.93 -1.72 7.82
CA GLY A 62 -5.63 -1.64 7.14
C GLY A 62 -5.70 -1.96 5.65
N GLU A 63 -6.90 -1.95 5.04
CA GLU A 63 -7.10 -2.34 3.64
C GLU A 63 -7.37 -1.13 2.74
N CYS A 64 -6.87 -1.17 1.50
CA CYS A 64 -7.26 -0.22 0.45
C CYS A 64 -7.31 -0.89 -0.92
N ASN A 65 -8.05 -0.28 -1.84
CA ASN A 65 -8.06 -0.69 -3.24
C ASN A 65 -6.91 -0.01 -3.99
N VAL A 66 -6.24 -0.77 -4.86
CA VAL A 66 -5.23 -0.19 -5.76
C VAL A 66 -5.96 0.55 -6.89
N PRO A 67 -5.60 1.82 -7.20
CA PRO A 67 -6.15 2.53 -8.34
C PRO A 67 -5.82 1.83 -9.66
N ASP A 68 -6.78 1.76 -10.57
CA ASP A 68 -6.61 1.11 -11.87
C ASP A 68 -5.48 1.76 -12.70
N GLU A 69 -5.33 3.09 -12.59
CA GLU A 69 -4.28 3.86 -13.28
C GLU A 69 -2.86 3.42 -12.88
N VAL A 70 -2.71 2.91 -11.66
CA VAL A 70 -1.43 2.44 -11.13
C VAL A 70 -1.07 1.07 -11.69
N THR A 71 -2.07 0.24 -12.01
CA THR A 71 -1.86 -1.13 -12.49
C THR A 71 -1.57 -1.19 -13.99
N ASP A 72 -1.81 -0.12 -14.75
CA ASP A 72 -1.53 -0.05 -16.19
C ASP A 72 -0.03 -0.15 -16.54
N GLY A 73 0.86 0.15 -15.59
CA GLY A 73 2.32 0.07 -15.77
C GLY A 73 2.91 -1.35 -15.70
N LYS A 74 4.21 -1.50 -15.98
CA LYS A 74 4.95 -2.77 -15.74
C LYS A 74 5.24 -3.02 -14.26
N SER A 75 5.23 -1.98 -13.45
CA SER A 75 5.49 -2.02 -12.02
C SER A 75 4.96 -0.74 -11.39
N PHE A 76 4.60 -0.78 -10.12
CA PHE A 76 4.22 0.41 -9.36
C PHE A 76 4.91 0.46 -8.00
N LYS A 77 5.08 1.66 -7.47
CA LYS A 77 5.59 1.86 -6.12
C LYS A 77 4.45 2.17 -5.17
N VAL A 78 4.49 1.61 -3.98
CA VAL A 78 3.54 1.92 -2.91
C VAL A 78 4.28 2.22 -1.62
N TYR A 79 3.78 3.20 -0.87
CA TYR A 79 4.20 3.47 0.50
C TYR A 79 3.00 3.91 1.33
N LEU A 80 3.13 3.80 2.64
CA LEU A 80 2.12 4.25 3.58
C LEU A 80 2.55 5.59 4.18
N ALA A 81 1.64 6.55 4.18
CA ALA A 81 1.81 7.83 4.87
C ALA A 81 0.76 7.94 5.98
N GLY A 82 1.23 8.15 7.20
CA GLY A 82 0.45 8.33 8.40
C GLY A 82 0.53 9.79 8.87
N GLN A 83 -0.58 10.32 9.36
CA GLN A 83 -0.63 11.62 10.02
C GLN A 83 -1.28 11.47 11.39
N ASN A 84 -0.52 11.84 12.43
CA ASN A 84 -0.99 11.90 13.80
C ASN A 84 -0.91 13.37 14.28
N GLY A 85 -2.03 14.09 14.17
CA GLY A 85 -2.08 15.53 14.46
C GLY A 85 -1.09 16.33 13.60
N LYS A 86 -0.01 16.83 14.23
CA LYS A 86 1.07 17.58 13.58
C LYS A 86 2.23 16.70 13.07
N ALA A 87 2.36 15.47 13.56
CA ALA A 87 3.42 14.56 13.15
C ALA A 87 3.01 13.83 11.85
N ARG A 88 3.93 13.76 10.89
CA ARG A 88 3.80 12.96 9.67
C ARG A 88 4.80 11.83 9.71
N MET A 89 4.34 10.62 9.41
CA MET A 89 5.13 9.40 9.37
C MET A 89 5.00 8.84 7.96
N VAL A 90 6.10 8.47 7.34
CA VAL A 90 6.09 7.92 5.97
C VAL A 90 6.95 6.68 5.99
N THR A 91 6.45 5.59 5.41
CA THR A 91 7.22 4.35 5.32
C THR A 91 8.17 4.36 4.13
N SER A 92 9.08 3.38 4.09
CA SER A 92 9.81 3.05 2.86
C SER A 92 8.87 2.74 1.69
N LYS A 93 9.37 2.98 0.47
CA LYS A 93 8.67 2.65 -0.77
C LYS A 93 8.97 1.22 -1.16
N VAL A 94 7.93 0.49 -1.55
CA VAL A 94 8.04 -0.88 -2.05
C VAL A 94 7.65 -0.87 -3.53
N LEU A 95 8.55 -1.41 -4.37
CA LEU A 95 8.27 -1.64 -5.78
C LEU A 95 7.57 -2.98 -5.95
N ILE A 96 6.44 -2.97 -6.64
CA ILE A 96 5.63 -4.12 -7.00
C ILE A 96 5.78 -4.32 -8.50
N GLU A 97 6.27 -5.48 -8.91
CA GLU A 97 6.41 -5.85 -10.31
C GLU A 97 5.13 -6.52 -10.81
N GLN A 98 4.72 -6.17 -12.01
CA GLN A 98 3.55 -6.73 -12.67
C GLN A 98 4.00 -7.53 -13.89
N VAL A 99 3.38 -8.69 -14.08
CA VAL A 99 3.53 -9.52 -15.28
C VAL A 99 2.47 -9.11 -16.30
N LYS A 100 2.83 -9.24 -17.58
CA LYS A 100 1.96 -8.90 -18.71
C LYS A 100 1.38 -10.16 -19.34
#